data_AF-A0A327J4R8-F1
#
_entry.id   AF-A0A327J4R8-F1
#
_cell.length_a   1.000
_cell.length_b   1.000
_cell.length_c   1.000
_cell.angle_alpha   90.00
_cell.angle_beta   90.00
_cell.angle_gamma   90.00
#
_symmetry.space_group_name_H-M   'P 1'
#
loop_
_entity.id
_entity.type
_entity.pdbx_description
1 polymer ?
#
loop_
_entity_poly.entity_id
_entity_poly.type
_entity_poly.pdbx_seq_one_letter_code
_entity_poly.pdbx_strand_id
1 'polypeptide(L)'
;MYDLPKLTAKQNQFVLSYLTNGNNATQAYKAAYDTSNMQDETIHSEASKLLKNDKIQQWIEHSQAKQQEVIEEELKYTAKEAFNEFEALQVIALKCKDNNSNPLIGEARKMIENKCKLAGLYKDNGDMNVGITNVMPSVTVNGEELDFGFEKAEK
;
A
#
# COMPACT_ATOMS: atom_id res chain seq x y z
N MET A 1 11.44 2.29 30.16
CA MET A 1 11.02 3.67 30.49
C MET A 1 11.96 4.57 29.72
N TYR A 2 11.49 5.28 28.69
CA TYR A 2 12.34 6.18 27.91
C TYR A 2 12.71 7.38 28.79
N ASP A 3 13.99 7.51 29.14
CA ASP A 3 14.50 8.69 29.84
C ASP A 3 14.76 9.78 28.80
N LEU A 4 13.71 10.56 28.49
CA LEU A 4 13.78 11.60 27.47
C LEU A 4 14.52 12.83 28.01
N PRO A 5 15.45 13.42 27.23
CA PRO A 5 16.23 14.55 27.67
C PRO A 5 15.37 15.79 27.82
N LYS A 6 15.65 16.60 28.86
CA LYS A 6 14.95 17.87 29.08
C LYS A 6 15.26 18.86 27.96
N LEU A 7 14.21 19.28 27.24
CA LEU A 7 14.28 20.31 26.21
C LEU A 7 13.94 21.70 26.78
N THR A 8 14.48 22.74 26.13
CA THR A 8 14.08 24.13 26.38
C THR A 8 12.75 24.44 25.69
N ALA A 9 12.08 25.53 26.10
CA ALA A 9 10.81 25.95 25.49
C ALA A 9 10.91 26.13 23.96
N LYS A 10 12.01 26.73 23.46
CA LYS A 10 12.26 26.91 22.03
C LYS A 10 12.46 25.58 21.29
N GLN A 11 13.19 24.65 21.89
CA GLN A 11 13.41 23.33 21.28
C GLN A 11 12.12 22.50 21.25
N ASN A 12 11.29 22.58 22.30
CA ASN A 12 9.96 21.97 22.30
C ASN A 12 9.07 22.55 21.19
N GLN A 13 9.07 23.88 21.05
CA GLN A 13 8.34 24.55 19.97
C GLN A 13 8.85 24.13 18.59
N PHE A 14 10.16 24.01 18.42
CA PHE A 14 10.77 23.50 17.19
C PHE A 14 10.29 22.08 16.87
N VAL A 15 10.37 21.14 17.81
CA VAL A 15 9.92 19.74 17.62
C VAL A 15 8.44 19.71 17.26
N LEU A 16 7.59 20.45 17.99
CA LEU A 16 6.16 20.52 17.72
C LEU A 16 5.87 21.06 16.31
N SER A 17 6.47 22.19 15.95
CA SER A 17 6.29 22.78 14.62
C SER A 17 6.82 21.87 13.51
N TYR A 18 7.93 21.17 13.74
CA TYR A 18 8.53 20.22 12.79
C TYR A 18 7.62 19.03 12.49
N LEU A 19 7.00 18.45 13.52
CA LEU A 19 6.05 17.35 13.34
C LEU A 19 4.74 17.82 12.69
N THR A 20 4.30 19.05 13.02
CA THR A 20 3.02 19.59 12.53
C THR A 20 3.10 20.04 11.06
N ASN A 21 4.26 20.54 10.62
CA ASN A 21 4.45 21.08 9.28
C ASN A 21 4.98 20.05 8.26
N GLY A 22 4.91 18.76 8.57
CA GLY A 22 5.34 17.68 7.68
C GLY A 22 6.86 17.54 7.56
N ASN A 23 7.58 17.63 8.68
CA ASN A 23 9.03 17.45 8.76
C ASN A 23 9.83 18.55 8.03
N ASN A 24 9.35 19.79 8.03
CA ASN A 24 10.08 20.93 7.47
C ASN A 24 10.87 21.68 8.55
N ALA A 25 12.19 21.44 8.58
CA ALA A 25 13.09 22.00 9.58
C ALA A 25 13.19 23.53 9.51
N THR A 26 13.25 24.12 8.32
CA THR A 26 13.42 25.57 8.15
C THR A 26 12.19 26.32 8.65
N GLN A 27 10.99 25.86 8.31
CA GLN A 27 9.76 26.47 8.80
C GLN A 27 9.61 26.28 10.32
N ALA A 28 9.98 25.10 10.83
CA ALA A 28 9.95 24.85 12.28
C ALA A 28 10.92 25.76 13.04
N TYR A 29 12.10 26.01 12.48
CA TYR A 29 13.08 26.93 13.06
C TYR A 29 12.57 28.37 13.08
N LYS A 30 11.99 28.85 11.96
CA LYS A 30 11.36 30.18 11.87
C LYS A 30 10.21 30.36 12.86
N ALA A 31 9.49 29.27 13.19
CA ALA A 31 8.39 29.32 14.16
C ALA A 31 8.87 29.32 15.62
N ALA A 32 10.04 28.75 15.91
CA ALA A 32 10.54 28.57 17.28
C ALA A 32 11.60 29.61 17.72
N TYR A 33 12.29 30.22 16.76
CA TYR A 33 13.38 31.16 16.99
C TYR A 33 13.10 32.49 16.28
N ASP A 34 13.63 33.59 16.83
CA ASP A 34 13.59 34.89 16.16
C ASP A 34 14.57 34.87 14.99
N THR A 35 14.04 34.89 13.76
CA THR A 35 14.80 34.89 12.52
C THR A 35 14.73 36.22 11.76
N SER A 36 14.22 37.29 12.38
CA SER A 36 13.98 38.58 11.72
C SER A 36 15.22 39.21 11.06
N ASN A 37 16.40 38.93 11.61
CA ASN A 37 17.69 39.45 11.11
C ASN A 37 18.58 38.37 10.47
N MET A 38 18.03 37.18 10.16
CA MET A 38 18.80 36.07 9.60
C MET A 38 18.56 35.93 8.09
N GLN A 39 19.62 35.60 7.34
CA GLN A 39 19.50 35.19 5.94
C GLN A 39 18.94 33.77 5.84
N ASP A 40 18.22 33.47 4.76
CA ASP A 40 17.55 32.18 4.59
C ASP A 40 18.53 30.99 4.57
N GLU A 41 19.73 31.14 3.99
CA GLU A 41 20.76 30.11 4.02
C GLU A 41 21.24 29.80 5.45
N THR A 42 21.37 30.85 6.27
CA THR A 42 21.74 30.70 7.68
C THR A 42 20.66 29.96 8.44
N ILE A 43 19.39 30.30 8.22
CA ILE A 43 18.25 29.62 8.85
C ILE A 43 18.24 28.14 8.45
N HIS A 44 18.44 27.81 7.17
CA HIS A 44 18.52 26.43 6.70
C HIS A 44 19.66 25.64 7.35
N SER A 45 20.84 26.26 7.47
CA SER A 45 22.00 25.63 8.09
C SER A 45 21.78 25.38 9.59
N GLU A 46 21.29 26.37 10.32
CA GLU A 46 21.00 26.26 11.76
C GLU A 46 19.85 25.28 12.04
N ALA A 47 18.80 25.28 11.23
CA ALA A 47 17.72 24.30 11.34
C ALA A 47 18.24 22.87 11.14
N SER A 48 19.12 22.66 10.17
CA SER A 48 19.74 21.35 9.91
C SER A 48 20.66 20.91 11.05
N LYS A 49 21.41 21.83 11.67
CA LYS A 49 22.23 21.54 12.86
C LYS A 49 21.35 21.19 14.06
N LEU A 50 20.27 21.94 14.26
CA LEU A 50 19.34 21.74 15.37
C LEU A 50 18.64 20.38 15.27
N LEU A 51 18.29 19.96 14.05
CA LEU A 51 17.70 18.64 13.79
C LEU A 51 18.65 17.48 14.17
N LYS A 52 19.97 17.67 13.99
CA LYS A 52 21.01 16.70 14.37
C LYS A 52 21.36 16.72 15.85
N ASN A 53 20.70 17.55 16.65
CA ASN A 53 20.94 17.56 18.08
C ASN A 53 20.36 16.30 18.71
N ASP A 54 21.18 15.50 19.39
CA ASP A 54 20.79 14.21 20.00
C ASP A 54 19.51 14.31 20.83
N LYS A 55 19.30 15.41 21.57
CA LYS A 55 18.10 15.58 22.40
C LYS A 55 16.85 15.73 21.56
N ILE A 56 16.94 16.54 20.50
CA ILE A 56 15.82 16.80 19.59
C ILE A 56 15.51 15.54 18.78
N GLN A 57 16.54 14.86 18.30
CA GLN A 57 16.40 13.62 17.55
C GLN A 57 15.66 12.56 18.38
N GLN A 58 16.05 12.34 19.65
CA GLN A 58 15.35 11.40 20.53
C GLN A 58 13.87 11.74 20.72
N TRP A 59 13.53 13.03 20.83
CA TRP A 59 12.14 13.47 20.93
C TRP A 59 11.34 13.27 19.65
N ILE A 60 11.96 13.53 18.49
CA ILE A 60 11.34 13.30 17.18
C ILE A 60 11.08 11.81 16.99
N GLU A 61 12.09 10.96 17.23
CA GLU A 61 11.96 9.51 17.12
C GLU A 61 10.88 8.96 18.07
N HIS A 62 10.86 9.41 19.32
CA HIS A 62 9.81 9.01 20.27
C HIS A 62 8.41 9.42 19.81
N SER A 63 8.26 10.65 19.30
CA SER A 63 6.97 11.15 18.84
C SER A 63 6.49 10.45 17.58
N GLN A 64 7.39 10.15 16.65
CA GLN A 64 7.11 9.38 15.43
C GLN A 64 6.75 7.94 15.75
N ALA A 65 7.48 7.28 16.68
CA ALA A 65 7.14 5.94 17.13
C ALA A 65 5.74 5.90 17.76
N LYS A 66 5.39 6.89 18.60
CA LYS A 66 4.06 6.99 19.17
C LYS A 66 2.97 7.26 18.12
N GLN A 67 3.24 8.12 17.14
CA GLN A 67 2.32 8.34 16.02
C GLN A 67 2.13 7.06 15.21
N GLN A 68 3.22 6.33 14.95
CA GLN A 68 3.18 5.06 14.25
C GLN A 68 2.38 4.01 15.03
N GLU A 69 2.53 3.92 16.35
CA GLU A 69 1.70 3.05 17.21
C GLU A 69 0.22 3.40 17.11
N VAL A 70 -0.15 4.69 17.19
CA VAL A 70 -1.55 5.13 17.06
C VAL A 70 -2.09 4.82 15.66
N ILE A 71 -1.30 5.10 14.62
CA ILE A 71 -1.65 4.77 13.24
C ILE A 71 -1.78 3.25 13.08
N GLU A 72 -0.91 2.45 13.65
CA GLU A 72 -0.99 0.99 13.62
C GLU A 72 -2.19 0.45 14.40
N GLU A 73 -2.60 1.11 15.49
CA GLU A 73 -3.82 0.81 16.22
C GLU A 73 -5.08 1.18 15.42
N GLU A 74 -5.10 2.35 14.78
CA GLU A 74 -6.23 2.81 13.94
C GLU A 74 -6.31 2.06 12.60
N LEU A 75 -5.16 1.74 12.00
CA LEU A 75 -5.02 0.93 10.79
C LEU A 75 -4.95 -0.57 11.10
N LYS A 76 -5.27 -0.98 12.34
CA LYS A 76 -5.37 -2.40 12.71
C LYS A 76 -6.63 -3.01 12.09
N TYR A 77 -6.70 -2.97 10.77
CA TYR A 77 -7.67 -3.65 9.96
C TYR A 77 -7.36 -5.14 10.03
N THR A 78 -8.04 -5.81 10.93
CA THR A 78 -7.87 -7.23 11.12
C THR A 78 -8.50 -7.98 9.95
N ALA A 79 -7.95 -9.16 9.62
CA ALA A 79 -8.56 -10.04 8.63
C ALA A 79 -10.05 -10.31 8.93
N LYS A 80 -10.44 -10.31 10.22
CA LYS A 80 -11.82 -10.46 10.68
C LYS A 80 -12.72 -9.30 10.27
N GLU A 81 -12.25 -8.05 10.37
CA GLU A 81 -13.02 -6.88 9.93
C GLU A 81 -13.24 -6.90 8.42
N ALA A 82 -12.19 -7.25 7.66
CA ALA A 82 -12.31 -7.51 6.22
C ALA A 82 -13.38 -8.56 5.92
N PHE A 83 -13.36 -9.68 6.65
CA PHE A 83 -14.37 -10.74 6.49
C PHE A 83 -15.79 -10.26 6.73
N ASN A 84 -16.00 -9.44 7.77
CA ASN A 84 -17.32 -8.93 8.11
C ASN A 84 -17.85 -7.96 7.03
N GLU A 85 -16.99 -7.08 6.50
CA GLU A 85 -17.36 -6.16 5.41
C GLU A 85 -17.72 -6.92 4.13
N PHE A 86 -16.94 -7.96 3.77
CA PHE A 86 -17.25 -8.81 2.63
C PHE A 86 -18.57 -9.58 2.80
N GLU A 87 -18.89 -10.06 4.01
CA GLU A 87 -20.19 -10.67 4.29
C GLU A 87 -21.35 -9.68 4.12
N ALA A 88 -21.18 -8.44 4.59
CA ALA A 88 -22.18 -7.39 4.39
C ALA A 88 -22.40 -7.11 2.89
N LEU A 89 -21.32 -7.00 2.11
CA LEU A 89 -21.39 -6.83 0.66
C LEU A 89 -22.06 -8.02 -0.05
N GLN A 90 -21.81 -9.26 0.41
CA GLN A 90 -22.46 -10.45 -0.12
C GLN A 90 -23.99 -10.40 0.12
N VAL A 91 -24.41 -10.00 1.33
CA VAL A 91 -25.84 -9.84 1.66
C VAL A 91 -26.49 -8.77 0.77
N ILE A 92 -25.79 -7.66 0.51
CA ILE A 92 -26.27 -6.60 -0.39
C ILE A 92 -26.38 -7.14 -1.82
N ALA A 93 -25.35 -7.80 -2.34
CA ALA A 93 -25.36 -8.39 -3.68
C ALA A 93 -26.51 -9.39 -3.88
N LEU A 94 -26.79 -10.23 -2.88
CA LEU A 94 -27.91 -11.17 -2.93
C LEU A 94 -29.30 -10.50 -2.88
N LYS A 95 -29.40 -9.30 -2.32
CA LYS A 95 -30.64 -8.50 -2.27
C LYS A 95 -30.85 -7.66 -3.54
N CYS A 96 -29.76 -7.28 -4.21
CA CYS A 96 -29.80 -6.51 -5.45
C CYS A 96 -30.20 -7.39 -6.63
N LYS A 97 -31.01 -6.82 -7.53
CA LYS A 97 -31.44 -7.45 -8.77
C LYS A 97 -30.88 -6.69 -9.97
N ASP A 98 -30.57 -7.39 -11.04
CA ASP A 98 -30.21 -6.80 -12.32
C ASP A 98 -31.41 -6.14 -13.01
N ASN A 99 -31.18 -5.53 -14.17
CA ASN A 99 -32.22 -4.91 -15.00
C ASN A 99 -33.31 -5.91 -15.45
N ASN A 100 -33.01 -7.21 -15.39
CA ASN A 100 -33.88 -8.30 -15.75
C ASN A 100 -34.56 -8.93 -14.51
N SER A 101 -34.47 -8.29 -13.35
CA SER A 101 -34.98 -8.73 -12.05
C SER A 101 -34.37 -10.04 -11.50
N ASN A 102 -33.23 -10.49 -12.04
CA ASN A 102 -32.48 -11.64 -11.52
C ASN A 102 -31.55 -11.20 -10.38
N PRO A 103 -31.33 -12.03 -9.35
CA PRO A 103 -30.38 -11.71 -8.29
C PRO A 103 -28.93 -11.66 -8.81
N LEU A 104 -28.11 -10.77 -8.26
CA LEU A 104 -26.68 -10.61 -8.61
C LEU A 104 -25.80 -11.70 -7.97
N ILE A 105 -26.05 -12.95 -8.37
CA ILE A 105 -25.40 -14.16 -7.83
C ILE A 105 -23.92 -14.20 -8.24
N GLY A 106 -23.56 -13.65 -9.41
CA GLY A 106 -22.19 -13.64 -9.92
C GLY A 106 -21.26 -12.79 -9.04
N GLU A 107 -21.73 -11.63 -8.60
CA GLU A 107 -21.04 -10.71 -7.72
C GLU A 107 -20.86 -11.32 -6.33
N ALA A 108 -21.93 -11.92 -5.78
CA ALA A 108 -21.85 -12.64 -4.51
C ALA A 108 -20.82 -13.79 -4.57
N ARG A 109 -20.73 -14.52 -5.70
CA ARG A 109 -19.75 -15.59 -5.89
C ARG A 109 -18.31 -15.08 -5.89
N LYS A 110 -18.03 -13.95 -6.55
CA LYS A 110 -16.71 -13.31 -6.57
C LYS A 110 -16.28 -12.84 -5.18
N MET A 111 -17.23 -12.33 -4.38
CA MET A 111 -16.96 -11.96 -2.98
C MET A 111 -16.54 -13.18 -2.15
N ILE A 112 -17.22 -14.33 -2.30
CA ILE A 112 -16.84 -15.60 -1.64
C ILE A 112 -15.45 -16.06 -2.09
N GLU A 113 -15.15 -16.00 -3.38
CA GLU A 113 -13.85 -16.39 -3.91
C GLU A 113 -12.73 -15.53 -3.31
N ASN A 114 -12.90 -14.21 -3.30
CA ASN A 114 -11.95 -13.27 -2.69
C ASN A 114 -11.81 -13.52 -1.18
N LYS A 115 -12.91 -13.85 -0.50
CA LYS A 115 -12.92 -14.27 0.91
C LYS A 115 -12.03 -15.50 1.12
N CYS A 116 -12.17 -16.52 0.29
CA CYS A 116 -11.38 -17.74 0.40
C CYS A 116 -9.90 -17.54 0.03
N LYS A 117 -9.59 -16.62 -0.90
CA LYS A 117 -8.21 -16.21 -1.21
C LYS A 117 -7.56 -15.48 -0.02
N LEU A 118 -8.26 -14.53 0.59
CA LEU A 118 -7.80 -13.83 1.80
C LEU A 118 -7.60 -14.78 2.99
N ALA A 119 -8.44 -15.80 3.12
CA ALA A 119 -8.31 -16.84 4.15
C ALA A 119 -7.18 -17.85 3.88
N GLY A 120 -6.51 -17.78 2.72
CA GLY A 120 -5.51 -18.77 2.30
C GLY A 120 -6.09 -20.16 2.00
N LEU A 121 -7.42 -20.28 1.84
CA LEU A 121 -8.10 -21.53 1.51
C LEU A 121 -8.00 -21.85 0.02
N TYR A 122 -7.82 -20.83 -0.81
CA TYR A 122 -7.49 -20.97 -2.23
C TYR A 122 -5.98 -20.84 -2.39
N LYS A 123 -5.35 -21.91 -2.88
CA LYS A 123 -3.99 -21.82 -3.42
C LYS A 123 -4.13 -21.39 -4.87
N ASP A 124 -3.43 -20.33 -5.27
CA ASP A 124 -3.26 -20.06 -6.68
C ASP A 124 -2.54 -21.27 -7.27
N ASN A 125 -3.26 -22.06 -8.07
CA ASN A 125 -2.63 -22.99 -8.98
C ASN A 125 -1.91 -22.10 -10.00
N GLY A 126 -0.63 -21.82 -9.72
CA GLY A 126 0.22 -21.04 -10.59
C GLY A 126 0.03 -21.48 -12.04
N ASP A 127 -0.29 -20.52 -12.89
CA ASP A 127 -0.40 -20.57 -14.34
C ASP A 127 -0.15 -21.96 -14.95
N MET A 128 -1.19 -22.79 -15.01
CA MET A 128 -1.22 -23.84 -16.03
C MET A 128 -1.38 -23.13 -17.37
N ASN A 129 -0.25 -22.72 -17.96
CA ASN A 129 -0.16 -22.39 -19.37
C ASN A 129 -0.42 -23.69 -20.14
N VAL A 130 -1.70 -24.03 -20.31
CA VAL A 130 -2.13 -24.98 -21.32
C VAL A 130 -1.93 -24.25 -22.64
N GLY A 131 -0.72 -24.34 -23.18
CA GLY A 131 -0.43 -23.88 -24.52
C GLY A 131 -1.31 -24.65 -25.49
N ILE A 132 -2.47 -24.07 -25.82
CA ILE A 132 -3.32 -24.59 -26.88
C ILE A 132 -2.54 -24.42 -28.17
N THR A 133 -1.85 -25.48 -28.59
CA THR A 133 -1.25 -25.52 -29.91
C THR A 133 -2.39 -25.81 -30.86
N ASN A 134 -2.88 -24.78 -31.55
CA ASN A 134 -3.81 -24.98 -32.66
C ASN A 134 -3.06 -25.70 -33.79
N VAL A 135 -3.13 -27.03 -33.81
CA VAL A 135 -2.65 -27.81 -34.95
C VAL A 135 -3.67 -27.59 -36.07
N MET A 136 -3.26 -26.92 -37.16
CA MET A 136 -4.13 -26.83 -38.34
C MET A 136 -4.39 -28.25 -38.87
N PRO A 137 -5.62 -28.57 -39.29
CA PRO A 137 -5.92 -29.88 -39.88
C PRO A 137 -5.13 -30.05 -41.18
N SER A 138 -4.62 -31.27 -41.40
CA SER A 138 -3.92 -31.66 -42.63
C SER A 138 -4.81 -31.45 -43.85
N VAL A 139 -4.31 -30.74 -44.86
CA VAL A 139 -5.02 -30.53 -46.13
C VAL A 139 -4.60 -31.61 -47.12
N THR A 140 -5.51 -32.54 -47.42
CA THR A 140 -5.32 -33.56 -48.47
C THR A 140 -5.84 -33.06 -49.81
N VAL A 141 -5.03 -33.16 -50.86
CA VAL A 141 -5.45 -32.92 -52.25
C VAL A 141 -5.30 -34.24 -53.02
N ASN A 142 -6.39 -34.74 -53.60
CA ASN A 142 -6.43 -35.98 -54.38
C ASN A 142 -5.95 -37.25 -53.64
N GLY A 143 -6.14 -37.29 -52.31
CA GLY A 143 -5.79 -38.46 -51.49
C GLY A 143 -4.35 -38.53 -51.02
N GLU A 144 -3.51 -37.56 -51.40
CA GLU A 144 -2.17 -37.38 -50.85
C GLU A 144 -2.14 -36.17 -49.91
N GLU A 145 -1.47 -36.33 -48.77
CA GLU A 145 -1.30 -35.28 -47.78
C GLU A 145 -0.22 -34.30 -48.27
N LEU A 146 -0.53 -33.00 -48.29
CA LEU A 146 0.43 -31.97 -48.71
C LEU A 146 1.50 -31.81 -47.62
N ASP A 147 2.68 -32.40 -47.85
CA ASP A 147 3.87 -32.12 -47.06
C ASP A 147 4.48 -30.77 -47.50
N PHE A 148 4.42 -29.78 -46.61
CA PHE A 148 4.99 -28.45 -46.85
C PHE A 148 6.48 -28.35 -46.52
N GLY A 149 7.13 -29.45 -46.12
CA GLY A 149 8.59 -29.53 -46.01
C GLY A 149 9.22 -28.62 -44.95
N PHE A 150 8.47 -28.22 -43.93
CA PHE A 150 9.04 -27.40 -42.85
C PHE A 150 9.88 -28.26 -41.92
N GLU A 151 11.20 -28.12 -42.02
CA GLU A 151 12.14 -28.69 -41.06
C GLU A 151 11.85 -28.10 -39.67
N LYS A 152 11.62 -28.97 -38.68
CA LYS A 152 11.40 -28.54 -37.30
C LYS A 152 12.62 -27.73 -36.86
N ALA A 153 12.42 -26.45 -36.55
CA ALA A 153 13.40 -25.70 -35.79
C ALA A 153 13.52 -26.38 -34.41
N GLU A 154 14.58 -27.16 -34.21
CA GLU A 154 14.92 -27.70 -32.90
C GLU A 154 15.14 -26.55 -31.93
N LYS A 155 14.57 -26.69 -30.74
CA LYS A 155 14.80 -25.83 -29.60
C LYS A 155 15.33 -26.66 -28.45
#